data_AF-A0A656Z724-F1
#
_entry.id   AF-A0A656Z724-F1
#
_cell.length_a   1.000
_cell.length_b   1.000
_cell.length_c   1.000
_cell.angle_alpha   90.00
_cell.angle_beta   90.00
_cell.angle_gamma   90.00
#
_symmetry.space_group_name_H-M   'P 1'
#
loop_
_entity.id
_entity.type
_entity.pdbx_description
1 polymer ?
#
loop_
_entity_poly.entity_id
_entity_poly.type
_entity_poly.pdbx_seq_one_letter_code
_entity_poly.pdbx_strand_id
1 'polypeptide(L)'
;MSLVYSDKLYRALNPVYARDPLSGRGAALFGGRFNPKGIPALYSSVSIMTALREANQVGSLQPTTLVAYEADIDTLFDCRDESALRKMGLDASLLSNHGWRDQMRLKGEATSQIF
;
A
#
# COMPACT_ATOMS: atom_id res chain seq x y z
N MET A 1 -3.41 17.08 13.22
CA MET A 1 -3.61 16.07 14.27
C MET A 1 -3.28 14.72 13.65
N SER A 2 -2.52 13.88 14.36
CA SER A 2 -2.30 12.50 13.93
C SER A 2 -3.65 11.77 13.92
N LEU A 3 -3.99 11.09 12.82
CA LEU A 3 -5.19 10.25 12.78
C LEU A 3 -4.84 8.88 13.38
N VAL A 4 -5.77 8.36 14.20
CA VAL A 4 -5.70 6.99 14.70
C VAL A 4 -6.67 6.10 13.90
N TYR A 5 -6.34 4.83 13.71
CA TYR A 5 -7.23 3.85 13.08
C TYR A 5 -7.32 2.60 13.96
N SER A 6 -8.54 2.24 14.36
CA SER A 6 -8.82 1.05 15.16
C SER A 6 -10.04 0.31 14.60
N ASP A 7 -9.80 -0.64 13.71
CA ASP A 7 -10.82 -1.52 13.09
C ASP A 7 -10.11 -2.62 12.27
N LYS A 8 -10.87 -3.48 11.58
CA LYS A 8 -10.34 -4.51 10.71
C LYS A 8 -9.68 -3.92 9.46
N LEU A 9 -8.57 -4.54 9.07
CA LEU A 9 -7.94 -4.37 7.76
C LEU A 9 -7.82 -5.72 7.06
N TYR A 10 -8.08 -5.73 5.76
CA TYR A 10 -8.03 -6.93 4.93
C TYR A 10 -6.86 -6.85 3.96
N ARG A 11 -6.13 -7.95 3.85
CA ARG A 11 -5.00 -8.10 2.91
C ARG A 11 -5.16 -9.37 2.09
N ALA A 12 -5.06 -9.22 0.78
CA ALA A 12 -4.91 -10.32 -0.15
C ALA A 12 -3.41 -10.51 -0.43
N LEU A 13 -2.87 -11.69 -0.13
CA LEU A 13 -1.45 -11.99 -0.33
C LEU A 13 -1.23 -13.31 -1.08
N ASN A 14 -0.10 -13.41 -1.77
CA ASN A 14 0.34 -14.65 -2.40
C ASN A 14 0.57 -15.70 -1.29
N PRO A 15 0.02 -16.93 -1.42
CA PRO A 15 0.14 -17.99 -0.42
C PRO A 15 1.56 -18.29 0.07
N VAL A 16 2.59 -18.03 -0.75
CA VAL A 16 4.00 -18.17 -0.35
C VAL A 16 4.37 -17.31 0.87
N TYR A 17 3.70 -16.18 1.07
CA TYR A 17 3.92 -15.29 2.22
C TYR A 17 2.98 -15.55 3.40
N ALA A 18 2.08 -16.54 3.32
CA ALA A 18 1.07 -16.78 4.36
C ALA A 18 1.66 -17.26 5.70
N ARG A 19 2.87 -17.84 5.70
CA ARG A 19 3.57 -18.26 6.92
C ARG A 19 3.97 -17.08 7.81
N ASP A 20 4.22 -15.91 7.22
CA ASP A 20 4.52 -14.68 7.93
C ASP A 20 3.76 -13.51 7.29
N PRO A 21 2.47 -13.37 7.63
CA PRO A 21 1.56 -12.46 6.95
C PRO A 21 1.85 -10.98 7.25
N LEU A 22 2.67 -10.68 8.26
CA LEU A 22 3.11 -9.32 8.59
C LEU A 22 4.51 -8.96 8.06
N SER A 23 5.23 -9.89 7.42
CA SER A 23 6.61 -9.67 6.96
C SER A 23 6.84 -8.46 6.04
N GLY A 24 5.85 -8.07 5.23
CA GLY A 24 6.01 -7.04 4.18
C GLY A 24 7.04 -7.38 3.08
N ARG A 25 7.58 -8.60 3.06
CA ARG A 25 8.73 -8.99 2.22
C ARG A 25 8.50 -8.81 0.71
N GLY A 26 7.30 -9.12 0.21
CA GLY A 26 6.98 -8.91 -1.20
C GLY A 26 7.08 -7.44 -1.61
N ALA A 27 6.54 -6.53 -0.78
CA ALA A 27 6.64 -5.10 -1.01
C ALA A 27 8.08 -4.60 -0.90
N ALA A 28 8.90 -5.16 0.00
CA ALA A 28 10.33 -4.82 0.05
C ALA A 28 11.08 -5.27 -1.21
N LEU A 29 10.82 -6.46 -1.74
CA LEU A 29 11.52 -6.99 -2.91
C LEU A 29 11.21 -6.23 -4.19
N PHE A 30 9.93 -5.90 -4.41
CA PHE A 30 9.47 -5.33 -5.68
C PHE A 30 9.19 -3.83 -5.61
N GLY A 31 9.10 -3.28 -4.39
CA GLY A 31 8.51 -1.96 -4.15
C GLY A 31 7.00 -1.97 -4.39
N GLY A 32 6.39 -0.82 -4.15
CA GLY A 32 4.98 -0.59 -4.45
C GLY A 32 4.71 0.89 -4.61
N ARG A 33 3.46 1.27 -4.85
CA ARG A 33 3.11 2.68 -5.09
C ARG A 33 3.57 3.60 -3.96
N PHE A 34 3.52 3.14 -2.72
CA PHE A 34 3.81 3.91 -1.51
C PHE A 34 4.97 3.33 -0.68
N ASN A 35 5.84 2.51 -1.26
CA ASN A 35 7.07 2.09 -0.59
C ASN A 35 8.19 1.82 -1.62
N PRO A 36 9.41 2.32 -1.40
CA PRO A 36 10.54 1.99 -2.26
C PRO A 36 11.00 0.54 -2.03
N LYS A 37 11.83 0.03 -2.94
CA LYS A 37 12.49 -1.28 -2.75
C LYS A 37 13.37 -1.26 -1.50
N GLY A 38 13.45 -2.39 -0.82
CA GLY A 38 14.17 -2.57 0.43
C GLY A 38 13.35 -2.25 1.68
N ILE A 39 12.23 -1.52 1.54
CA ILE A 39 11.37 -1.14 2.68
C ILE A 39 10.14 -2.05 2.74
N PRO A 40 9.98 -2.88 3.79
CA PRO A 40 8.78 -3.69 3.98
C PRO A 40 7.54 -2.82 4.19
N ALA A 41 6.43 -3.21 3.55
CA ALA A 41 5.15 -2.52 3.70
C ALA A 41 3.97 -3.51 3.61
N LEU A 42 2.88 -3.15 4.27
CA LEU A 42 1.61 -3.89 4.24
C LEU A 42 0.59 -3.10 3.43
N TYR A 43 0.21 -3.64 2.27
CA TYR A 43 -0.92 -3.14 1.50
C TYR A 43 -2.19 -3.83 1.99
N SER A 44 -3.13 -3.04 2.49
CA SER A 44 -4.39 -3.54 3.04
C SER A 44 -5.55 -2.61 2.64
N SER A 45 -6.77 -3.06 2.90
CA SER A 45 -7.98 -2.29 2.64
C SER A 45 -9.00 -2.52 3.73
N VAL A 46 -9.86 -1.52 3.97
CA VAL A 46 -11.05 -1.64 4.82
C VAL A 46 -12.13 -2.55 4.21
N SER A 47 -11.99 -2.93 2.93
CA SER A 47 -12.92 -3.78 2.20
C SER A 47 -12.23 -5.02 1.63
N ILE A 48 -12.81 -6.19 1.89
CA ILE A 48 -12.38 -7.48 1.31
C ILE A 48 -12.37 -7.40 -0.22
N MET A 49 -13.42 -6.84 -0.82
CA MET A 49 -13.56 -6.78 -2.27
C MET A 49 -12.49 -5.89 -2.91
N THR A 50 -12.14 -4.79 -2.24
CA THR A 50 -11.06 -3.91 -2.71
C THR A 50 -9.71 -4.60 -2.60
N ALA A 51 -9.41 -5.27 -1.48
CA ALA A 51 -8.17 -6.03 -1.32
C ALA A 51 -7.99 -7.10 -2.43
N LEU A 52 -9.05 -7.83 -2.76
CA LEU A 52 -9.04 -8.82 -3.84
C LEU A 52 -8.87 -8.19 -5.22
N ARG A 53 -9.54 -7.07 -5.51
CA ARG A 53 -9.41 -6.38 -6.81
C ARG A 53 -8.00 -5.85 -7.03
N GLU A 54 -7.39 -5.25 -6.01
CA GLU A 54 -6.03 -4.71 -6.08
C GLU A 54 -4.99 -5.82 -6.27
N ALA A 55 -5.12 -6.94 -5.57
CA ALA A 55 -4.23 -8.09 -5.75
C ALA A 55 -4.31 -8.71 -7.15
N ASN A 56 -5.42 -8.49 -7.87
CA ASN A 56 -5.69 -9.05 -9.19
C ASN A 56 -5.84 -7.98 -10.27
N GLN A 57 -5.16 -6.84 -10.11
CA GLN A 57 -5.24 -5.73 -11.06
C GLN A 57 -4.73 -6.09 -12.47
N VAL A 58 -3.89 -7.12 -12.60
CA VAL A 58 -3.31 -7.56 -13.88
C VAL A 58 -3.41 -9.08 -13.99
N GLY A 59 -4.05 -9.56 -15.06
CA GLY A 59 -4.17 -10.98 -15.38
C GLY A 59 -5.36 -11.68 -14.72
N SER A 60 -5.34 -13.02 -14.75
CA SER A 60 -6.37 -13.86 -14.12
C SER A 60 -6.14 -13.98 -12.61
N LEU A 61 -7.23 -14.17 -11.86
CA LEU A 61 -7.20 -14.43 -10.43
C LEU A 61 -6.25 -15.59 -10.11
N GLN A 62 -5.19 -15.32 -9.35
CA GLN A 62 -4.27 -16.33 -8.84
C GLN A 62 -4.73 -16.82 -7.47
N PRO A 63 -4.34 -18.04 -7.04
CA PRO A 63 -4.55 -18.47 -5.66
C PRO A 63 -4.08 -17.39 -4.68
N THR A 64 -5.00 -16.97 -3.83
CA THR A 64 -4.83 -15.80 -2.96
C THR A 64 -5.26 -16.18 -1.55
N THR A 65 -4.44 -15.83 -0.55
CA THR A 65 -4.81 -15.93 0.85
C THR A 65 -5.36 -14.58 1.31
N LEU A 66 -6.59 -14.57 1.82
CA LEU A 66 -7.19 -13.39 2.44
C LEU A 66 -6.94 -13.45 3.95
N VAL A 67 -6.39 -12.37 4.50
CA VAL A 67 -6.12 -12.22 5.93
C VAL A 67 -6.86 -11.00 6.45
N ALA A 68 -7.50 -11.12 7.60
CA ALA A 68 -8.05 -10.02 8.36
C ALA A 68 -7.13 -9.74 9.56
N TYR A 69 -6.79 -8.48 9.77
CA TYR A 69 -6.05 -7.99 10.93
C TYR A 69 -6.98 -7.13 11.77
N GLU A 70 -6.93 -7.28 13.09
CA GLU A 70 -7.36 -6.21 14.00
C GLU A 70 -6.26 -5.16 13.99
N ALA A 71 -6.54 -3.98 13.43
CA ALA A 71 -5.57 -2.91 13.35
C ALA A 71 -5.76 -1.94 14.52
N ASP A 72 -4.63 -1.49 15.07
CA ASP A 72 -4.55 -0.40 16.02
C ASP A 72 -3.33 0.45 15.63
N ILE A 73 -3.58 1.61 15.02
CA ILE A 73 -2.55 2.43 14.35
C ILE A 73 -2.66 3.87 14.86
N ASP A 74 -1.64 4.33 15.59
CA ASP A 74 -1.66 5.65 16.24
C ASP A 74 -1.28 6.81 15.32
N THR A 75 -0.42 6.55 14.33
CA THR A 75 0.19 7.58 13.49
C THR A 75 -0.13 7.36 12.02
N LEU A 76 -1.32 7.81 11.61
CA LEU A 76 -1.78 7.73 10.24
C LEU A 76 -1.74 9.11 9.56
N PHE A 77 -1.08 9.16 8.40
CA PHE A 77 -1.15 10.30 7.51
C PHE A 77 -2.41 10.20 6.64
N ASP A 78 -3.37 11.09 6.87
CA ASP A 78 -4.63 11.09 6.12
C ASP A 78 -4.45 11.75 4.74
N CYS A 79 -4.25 10.92 3.71
CA CYS A 79 -4.18 11.38 2.32
C CYS A 79 -5.47 12.00 1.77
N ARG A 80 -6.56 12.08 2.56
CA ARG A 80 -7.79 12.82 2.20
C ARG A 80 -7.75 14.27 2.68
N ASP A 81 -6.84 14.62 3.59
CA ASP A 81 -6.62 15.99 4.02
C ASP A 81 -5.74 16.72 2.99
N GLU A 82 -6.37 17.49 2.12
CA GLU A 82 -5.67 18.27 1.10
C GLU A 82 -4.67 19.29 1.67
N SER A 83 -4.89 19.78 2.90
CA SER A 83 -3.97 20.70 3.55
C SER A 83 -2.71 19.98 4.02
N ALA A 84 -2.86 18.74 4.51
CA ALA A 84 -1.75 17.87 4.88
C ALA A 84 -0.94 17.43 3.66
N LEU A 85 -1.61 17.07 2.55
CA LEU A 85 -0.96 16.77 1.28
C LEU A 85 -0.12 17.95 0.78
N ARG A 86 -0.69 19.16 0.74
CA ARG A 86 0.01 20.36 0.28
C ARG A 86 1.26 20.67 1.10
N LYS A 87 1.24 20.44 2.42
CA LYS A 87 2.41 20.62 3.29
C LYS A 87 3.55 19.66 2.96
N MET A 88 3.24 18.48 2.43
CA MET A 88 4.21 17.49 1.95
C MET A 88 4.62 17.70 0.50
N GLY A 89 4.12 18.76 -0.16
CA GLY A 89 4.32 18.97 -1.60
C GLY A 89 3.58 17.95 -2.48
N LEU A 90 2.53 17.33 -1.95
CA LEU A 90 1.70 16.33 -2.63
C LEU A 90 0.32 16.90 -2.98
N ASP A 91 -0.35 16.27 -3.94
CA ASP A 91 -1.76 16.49 -4.24
C ASP A 91 -2.45 15.18 -4.66
N ALA A 92 -3.78 15.21 -4.77
CA ALA A 92 -4.58 14.04 -5.12
C ALA A 92 -4.23 13.47 -6.51
N SER A 93 -3.84 14.32 -7.46
CA SER A 93 -3.49 13.89 -8.82
C SER A 93 -2.22 13.04 -8.79
N LEU A 94 -1.24 13.43 -7.98
CA LEU A 94 0.02 12.71 -7.80
C LEU A 94 -0.21 11.33 -7.18
N LEU A 95 -1.05 11.23 -6.14
CA LEU A 95 -1.38 9.94 -5.51
C LEU A 95 -2.09 8.99 -6.47
N SER A 96 -2.96 9.53 -7.35
CA SER A 96 -3.69 8.76 -8.36
C SER A 96 -2.85 8.35 -9.58
N ASN A 97 -1.63 8.89 -9.72
CA ASN A 97 -0.83 8.72 -10.94
C ASN A 97 -0.43 7.25 -11.19
N HIS A 98 -0.86 6.66 -12.29
CA HIS A 98 -0.54 5.27 -12.64
C HIS A 98 0.93 5.03 -13.06
N GLY A 99 1.69 6.10 -13.33
CA GLY A 99 3.09 6.05 -13.78
C GLY A 99 4.14 5.77 -12.70
N TRP A 100 3.75 5.46 -11.46
CA TRP A 100 4.71 5.16 -10.38
C TRP A 100 5.66 4.01 -10.71
N ARG A 101 5.17 2.98 -11.41
CA ARG A 101 6.02 1.84 -11.86
C ARG A 101 7.11 2.29 -12.82
N ASP A 102 6.77 3.18 -13.76
CA ASP A 102 7.73 3.73 -14.70
C ASP A 102 8.75 4.64 -14.02
N GLN A 103 8.30 5.46 -13.06
CA GLN A 103 9.20 6.28 -12.25
C GLN A 103 10.21 5.41 -11.49
N MET A 104 9.74 4.37 -10.79
CA MET A 104 10.65 3.42 -10.11
C MET A 104 11.64 2.76 -11.07
N ARG A 105 11.19 2.37 -12.26
CA ARG A 105 12.06 1.74 -13.27
C ARG A 105 13.14 2.69 -13.78
N LEU A 106 12.80 3.97 -14.00
CA LEU A 106 13.68 4.96 -14.60
C LEU A 106 14.56 5.70 -13.59
N LYS A 107 14.06 5.89 -12.36
CA LYS A 107 14.67 6.77 -11.34
C LYS A 107 15.02 6.05 -10.03
N GLY A 108 14.66 4.77 -9.89
CA GLY A 108 14.86 3.99 -8.66
C GLY A 108 13.69 4.10 -7.67
N GLU A 109 13.00 5.24 -7.65
CA GLU A 109 11.85 5.52 -6.80
C GLU A 109 10.75 6.33 -7.53
N ALA A 110 9.54 6.34 -6.96
CA ALA A 110 8.43 7.15 -7.41
C ALA A 110 8.18 8.34 -6.47
N THR A 111 7.60 9.43 -6.98
CA THR A 111 7.31 10.61 -6.13
C THR A 111 6.38 10.28 -4.96
N SER A 112 5.51 9.28 -5.12
CA SER A 112 4.65 8.75 -4.06
C SER A 112 5.37 7.89 -3.02
N GLN A 113 6.70 7.78 -3.07
CA GLN A 113 7.54 7.05 -2.09
C GLN A 113 8.44 7.99 -1.28
N ILE A 114 8.40 9.29 -1.58
CA ILE A 114 9.25 10.30 -0.97
C ILE A 114 8.46 10.90 0.21
N PHE A 115 8.61 10.31 1.39
CA PHE A 115 8.10 10.83 2.65
C PHE A 115 8.93 10.33 3.83
#